data_AF-A0A5B1CMN3-F1
#
_entry.id   AF-A0A5B1CMN3-F1
#
_cell.length_a   1.000
_cell.length_b   1.000
_cell.length_c   1.000
_cell.angle_alpha   90.00
_cell.angle_beta   90.00
_cell.angle_gamma   90.00
#
_symmetry.space_group_name_H-M   'P 1'
#
loop_
_entity.id
_entity.type
_entity.pdbx_description
1 polymer ?
#
loop_
_entity_poly.entity_id
_entity_poly.type
_entity_poly.pdbx_seq_one_letter_code
_entity_poly.pdbx_strand_id
1 'polypeptide(L)'
;MKPLEVGENFVISRLNDDTFWDGFRFVDDLASAKRFESHSGAIIEICEIEDQYGESAKQRTYILPVTVTVTGNVTRNEIGEFLESAAKLIMNRDDFGNGPSPESYVEPEIHWHFIKEMPNRLDEDPDEPDFSWGYFIDPDDL
;
A
#
# COMPACT_ATOMS: atom_id res chain seq x y z
N MET A 1 -11.81 2.44 -4.91
CA MET A 1 -12.97 2.81 -5.76
C MET A 1 -12.48 3.68 -6.91
N LYS A 2 -13.25 3.90 -7.98
CA LYS A 2 -12.88 4.83 -9.06
C LYS A 2 -14.08 5.61 -9.58
N PRO A 3 -13.91 6.90 -9.92
CA PRO A 3 -14.92 7.64 -10.66
C PRO A 3 -14.94 7.20 -12.14
N LEU A 4 -16.13 7.08 -12.72
CA LEU A 4 -16.37 6.77 -14.12
C LEU A 4 -17.30 7.81 -14.72
N GLU A 5 -16.98 8.31 -15.91
CA GLU A 5 -17.84 9.22 -16.67
C GLU A 5 -18.94 8.43 -17.38
N VAL A 6 -20.20 8.84 -17.19
CA VAL A 6 -21.39 8.15 -17.72
C VAL A 6 -22.41 9.16 -18.24
N GLY A 7 -22.18 9.63 -19.46
CA GLY A 7 -22.96 10.72 -20.06
C GLY A 7 -22.49 12.06 -19.49
N GLU A 8 -23.40 12.88 -18.98
CA GLU A 8 -23.08 14.19 -18.40
C GLU A 8 -22.67 14.11 -16.91
N ASN A 9 -22.79 12.94 -16.29
CA ASN A 9 -22.52 12.72 -14.87
C ASN A 9 -21.38 11.72 -14.68
N PHE A 10 -20.85 11.68 -13.46
CA PHE A 10 -19.90 10.70 -12.96
C PHE A 10 -20.60 9.75 -11.97
N VAL A 11 -20.10 8.52 -11.90
CA VAL A 11 -20.48 7.50 -10.91
C VAL A 11 -19.23 7.00 -10.20
N ILE A 12 -19.37 6.50 -8.98
CA ILE A 12 -18.27 5.85 -8.25
C ILE A 12 -18.47 4.34 -8.38
N SER A 13 -17.50 3.66 -8.97
CA SER A 13 -17.50 2.21 -9.16
C SER A 13 -16.53 1.55 -8.18
N ARG A 14 -16.91 0.38 -7.68
CA ARG A 14 -15.96 -0.49 -6.98
C ARG A 14 -15.07 -1.19 -8.00
N LEU A 15 -13.79 -1.41 -7.66
CA LEU A 15 -12.82 -1.96 -8.62
C LEU A 15 -13.04 -3.45 -8.92
N ASN A 16 -13.74 -4.17 -8.03
CA ASN A 16 -13.77 -5.63 -8.00
C ASN A 16 -15.16 -6.23 -8.27
N ASP A 17 -16.18 -5.39 -8.32
CA ASP A 17 -17.54 -5.78 -8.72
C ASP A 17 -18.14 -4.61 -9.54
N ASP A 18 -18.99 -4.92 -10.52
CA ASP A 18 -19.65 -3.93 -11.39
C ASP A 18 -20.77 -3.18 -10.66
N THR A 19 -20.52 -2.80 -9.41
CA THR A 19 -21.45 -2.05 -8.55
C THR A 19 -21.05 -0.58 -8.46
N PHE A 20 -22.06 0.26 -8.27
CA PHE A 20 -21.95 1.70 -8.29
C PHE A 20 -22.51 2.30 -7.00
N TRP A 21 -21.88 3.34 -6.48
CA TRP A 21 -22.35 4.04 -5.29
C TRP A 21 -23.59 4.89 -5.60
N ASP A 22 -24.71 4.59 -4.95
CA ASP A 22 -25.95 5.37 -5.07
C ASP A 22 -26.03 6.56 -4.10
N GLY A 23 -24.98 6.83 -3.31
CA GLY A 23 -24.99 7.82 -2.23
C GLY A 23 -25.26 7.25 -0.84
N PHE A 24 -25.63 5.97 -0.73
CA PHE A 24 -25.85 5.28 0.53
C PHE A 24 -25.21 3.89 0.55
N ARG A 25 -25.22 3.19 -0.59
CA ARG A 25 -24.69 1.83 -0.76
C ARG A 25 -24.25 1.58 -2.20
N PHE A 26 -23.53 0.48 -2.39
CA PHE A 26 -23.20 -0.04 -3.71
C PHE A 26 -24.37 -0.84 -4.29
N VAL A 27 -24.77 -0.52 -5.51
CA VAL A 27 -25.89 -1.13 -6.24
C VAL A 27 -25.52 -1.43 -7.69
N ASP A 28 -26.21 -2.39 -8.32
CA ASP A 28 -26.00 -2.72 -9.74
C ASP A 28 -26.68 -1.72 -10.70
N ASP A 29 -27.61 -0.90 -10.19
CA ASP A 29 -28.35 0.06 -11.01
C ASP A 29 -27.56 1.35 -11.27
N LEU A 30 -26.95 1.42 -12.44
CA LEU A 30 -26.20 2.58 -12.90
C LEU A 30 -27.02 3.89 -12.91
N ALA A 31 -28.33 3.83 -13.15
CA ALA A 31 -29.16 5.03 -13.20
C ALA A 31 -29.25 5.71 -11.83
N SER A 32 -29.42 4.93 -10.76
CA SER A 32 -29.42 5.43 -9.39
C SER A 32 -28.08 6.02 -8.93
N ALA A 33 -26.97 5.61 -9.55
CA ALA A 33 -25.62 6.04 -9.19
C ALA A 33 -25.10 7.29 -9.92
N LYS A 34 -25.82 7.78 -10.95
CA LYS A 34 -25.48 9.00 -11.72
C LYS A 34 -25.73 10.30 -10.96
N ARG A 35 -25.00 10.50 -9.85
CA ARG A 35 -25.26 11.59 -8.90
C ARG A 35 -24.22 12.70 -8.91
N PHE A 36 -23.04 12.48 -9.48
CA PHE A 36 -21.95 13.44 -9.41
C PHE A 36 -21.84 14.24 -10.71
N GLU A 37 -22.04 15.56 -10.64
CA GLU A 37 -21.93 16.45 -11.81
C GLU A 37 -20.47 16.67 -12.25
N SER A 38 -19.51 16.28 -11.41
CA SER A 38 -18.08 16.46 -11.70
C SER A 38 -17.23 15.33 -11.15
N HIS A 39 -16.10 15.11 -11.81
CA HIS A 39 -15.06 14.17 -11.36
C HIS A 39 -14.59 14.50 -9.93
N SER A 40 -14.37 15.78 -9.64
CA SER A 40 -13.95 16.23 -8.30
C SER A 40 -14.99 15.89 -7.23
N GLY A 41 -16.28 16.05 -7.53
CA GLY A 41 -17.35 15.65 -6.60
C GLY A 41 -17.34 14.16 -6.28
N ALA A 42 -17.11 13.32 -7.30
CA ALA A 42 -16.99 11.89 -7.11
C ALA A 42 -15.74 11.49 -6.30
N ILE A 43 -14.63 12.21 -6.44
CA ILE A 43 -13.41 11.98 -5.64
C ILE A 43 -13.61 12.35 -4.17
N ILE A 44 -14.27 13.49 -3.90
CA ILE A 44 -14.57 13.90 -2.51
C ILE A 44 -15.41 12.83 -1.80
N GLU A 45 -16.46 12.34 -2.46
CA GLU A 45 -17.30 11.28 -1.90
C GLU A 45 -16.52 9.98 -1.67
N ILE A 46 -15.58 9.61 -2.56
CA ILE A 46 -14.70 8.45 -2.34
C ILE A 46 -13.95 8.60 -1.02
N CYS A 47 -13.39 9.78 -0.73
CA CYS A 47 -12.72 10.04 0.55
C CYS A 47 -13.68 9.92 1.74
N GLU A 48 -14.91 10.43 1.62
CA GLU A 48 -15.92 10.31 2.70
C GLU A 48 -16.33 8.85 2.94
N ILE A 49 -16.48 8.03 1.89
CA ILE A 49 -16.73 6.59 2.00
C ILE A 49 -15.54 5.90 2.68
N GLU A 50 -14.31 6.26 2.31
CA GLU A 50 -13.10 5.71 2.93
C GLU A 50 -12.99 6.11 4.40
N ASP A 51 -13.35 7.33 4.77
CA ASP A 51 -13.36 7.75 6.18
C ASP A 51 -14.47 7.03 6.98
N GLN A 52 -15.67 6.89 6.39
CA GLN A 52 -16.83 6.30 7.06
C GLN A 52 -16.73 4.78 7.23
N TYR A 53 -16.19 4.09 6.23
CA TYR A 53 -16.15 2.62 6.19
C TYR A 53 -14.73 2.04 6.35
N GLY A 54 -13.68 2.85 6.13
CA GLY A 54 -12.28 2.45 6.29
C GLY A 54 -11.85 2.24 7.74
N GLU A 55 -12.58 2.79 8.73
CA GLU A 55 -12.38 2.47 10.16
C GLU A 55 -12.54 0.96 10.46
N SER A 56 -13.25 0.21 9.61
CA SER A 56 -13.45 -1.23 9.79
C SER A 56 -12.20 -2.07 9.45
N ALA A 57 -11.30 -1.56 8.61
CA ALA A 57 -10.03 -2.21 8.31
C ALA A 57 -8.98 -1.74 9.33
N LYS A 58 -8.91 -2.40 10.50
CA LYS A 58 -7.84 -2.15 11.48
C LYS A 58 -6.49 -2.19 10.77
N GLN A 59 -5.81 -1.05 10.66
CA GLN A 59 -4.47 -0.98 10.09
C GLN A 59 -3.56 -1.96 10.82
N ARG A 60 -2.85 -2.79 10.05
CA ARG A 60 -1.86 -3.73 10.59
C ARG A 60 -0.56 -3.53 9.83
N THR A 61 0.49 -3.22 10.57
CA THR A 61 1.84 -3.12 10.02
C THR A 61 2.53 -4.46 10.17
N TYR A 62 3.12 -4.94 9.08
CA TYR A 62 3.94 -6.15 9.06
C TYR A 62 5.37 -5.75 8.68
N ILE A 63 6.35 -6.19 9.46
CA ILE A 63 7.77 -5.99 9.12
C ILE A 63 8.29 -7.28 8.48
N LEU A 64 8.69 -7.19 7.21
CA LEU A 64 9.29 -8.30 6.48
C LEU A 64 10.81 -8.08 6.35
N PRO A 65 11.65 -8.95 6.94
CA PRO A 65 13.09 -8.87 6.69
C PRO A 65 13.40 -9.35 5.27
N VAL A 66 14.14 -8.55 4.51
CA VAL A 66 14.59 -8.89 3.15
C VAL A 66 16.10 -8.94 3.13
N THR A 67 16.67 -10.04 2.65
CA THR A 67 18.12 -10.15 2.39
C THR A 67 18.41 -9.76 0.95
N VAL A 68 19.32 -8.80 0.76
CA VAL A 68 19.71 -8.31 -0.57
C VAL A 68 21.18 -8.58 -0.79
N THR A 69 21.52 -9.30 -1.86
CA THR A 69 22.91 -9.55 -2.27
C THR A 69 23.26 -8.64 -3.43
N VAL A 70 24.26 -7.78 -3.22
CA VAL A 70 24.71 -6.82 -4.23
C VAL A 70 26.13 -7.15 -4.66
N THR A 71 26.41 -7.07 -5.95
CA THR A 71 27.75 -7.29 -6.51
C THR A 71 28.17 -6.05 -7.29
N GLY A 72 29.40 -5.59 -7.09
CA GLY A 72 29.95 -4.39 -7.72
C GLY A 72 30.05 -3.19 -6.78
N ASN A 73 30.42 -2.04 -7.32
CA ASN A 73 30.52 -0.79 -6.56
C ASN A 73 29.17 -0.07 -6.61
N VAL A 74 28.33 -0.28 -5.60
CA VAL A 74 26.99 0.29 -5.48
C VAL A 74 26.83 0.88 -4.09
N THR A 75 26.23 2.06 -4.01
CA THR A 75 25.98 2.78 -2.74
C THR A 75 24.69 2.31 -2.07
N ARG A 76 24.59 2.51 -0.75
CA ARG A 76 23.35 2.25 0.01
C ARG A 76 22.13 2.97 -0.55
N ASN A 77 22.31 4.19 -1.05
CA ASN A 77 21.22 4.98 -1.62
C ASN A 77 20.69 4.34 -2.91
N GLU A 78 21.59 3.96 -3.83
CA GLU A 78 21.22 3.28 -5.07
C GLU A 78 20.51 1.93 -4.80
N ILE A 79 20.92 1.21 -3.76
CA ILE A 79 20.26 -0.04 -3.35
C ILE A 79 18.82 0.22 -2.90
N GLY A 80 18.61 1.18 -2.01
CA GLY A 80 17.25 1.44 -1.53
C GLY A 80 16.35 2.06 -2.60
N GLU A 81 16.87 2.91 -3.50
CA GLU A 81 16.10 3.45 -4.63
C GLU A 81 15.65 2.34 -5.58
N PHE A 82 16.53 1.37 -5.80
CA PHE A 82 16.20 0.17 -6.58
C PHE A 82 15.12 -0.66 -5.89
N LEU A 83 15.25 -0.91 -4.58
CA LEU A 83 14.25 -1.69 -3.82
C LEU A 83 12.90 -0.99 -3.76
N GLU A 84 12.87 0.33 -3.58
CA GLU A 84 11.64 1.13 -3.60
C GLU A 84 10.97 1.05 -4.97
N SER A 85 11.74 1.21 -6.04
CA SER A 85 11.25 1.09 -7.42
C SER A 85 10.73 -0.32 -7.71
N ALA A 86 11.45 -1.35 -7.26
CA ALA A 86 11.07 -2.74 -7.42
C ALA A 86 9.80 -3.09 -6.64
N ALA A 87 9.67 -2.60 -5.40
CA ALA A 87 8.47 -2.81 -4.58
C ALA A 87 7.24 -2.16 -5.23
N LYS A 88 7.37 -0.93 -5.75
CA LYS A 88 6.30 -0.26 -6.50
C LYS A 88 5.97 -0.97 -7.81
N LEU A 89 6.97 -1.48 -8.53
CA LEU A 89 6.77 -2.25 -9.77
C LEU A 89 6.05 -3.58 -9.50
N ILE A 90 6.43 -4.31 -8.44
CA ILE A 90 5.75 -5.52 -8.00
C ILE A 90 4.30 -5.21 -7.63
N MET A 91 4.07 -4.05 -7.01
CA MET A 91 2.76 -3.56 -6.61
C MET A 91 2.16 -2.61 -7.64
N ASN A 92 2.14 -3.01 -8.92
CA ASN A 92 1.36 -2.29 -9.89
C ASN A 92 -0.12 -2.31 -9.47
N ARG A 93 -0.66 -1.14 -9.11
CA ARG A 93 -2.05 -0.99 -8.64
C ARG A 93 -3.06 -1.40 -9.70
N ASP A 94 -2.70 -1.35 -10.98
CA ASP A 94 -3.55 -1.81 -12.07
C ASP A 94 -3.65 -3.35 -12.10
N ASP A 95 -2.63 -4.06 -11.62
CA ASP A 95 -2.57 -5.53 -11.64
C ASP A 95 -3.13 -6.17 -10.34
N PHE A 96 -2.96 -5.51 -9.19
CA PHE A 96 -3.32 -6.06 -7.87
C PHE A 96 -4.33 -5.23 -7.07
N GLY A 97 -4.81 -4.11 -7.62
CA GLY A 97 -5.77 -3.22 -6.95
C GLY A 97 -5.22 -2.61 -5.67
N ASN A 98 -6.10 -2.38 -4.69
CA ASN A 98 -5.72 -1.85 -3.40
C ASN A 98 -5.05 -2.92 -2.52
N GLY A 99 -5.23 -4.22 -2.73
CA GLY A 99 -4.63 -5.29 -1.93
C GLY A 99 -5.17 -6.69 -2.29
N PRO A 100 -4.78 -7.76 -1.55
CA PRO A 100 -5.11 -9.15 -1.89
C PRO A 100 -6.60 -9.51 -1.82
N SER A 101 -7.43 -8.66 -1.24
CA SER A 101 -8.89 -8.78 -1.21
C SER A 101 -9.57 -7.45 -1.53
N PRO A 102 -10.87 -7.48 -1.93
CA PRO A 102 -11.60 -6.27 -2.33
C PRO A 102 -11.72 -5.17 -1.27
N GLU A 103 -11.55 -5.51 0.00
CA GLU A 103 -11.66 -4.60 1.15
C GLU A 103 -10.29 -4.32 1.79
N SER A 104 -9.19 -4.74 1.16
CA SER A 104 -7.84 -4.58 1.71
C SER A 104 -7.03 -3.54 0.94
N TYR A 105 -6.28 -2.72 1.69
CA TYR A 105 -5.22 -1.88 1.17
C TYR A 105 -3.85 -2.41 1.63
N VAL A 106 -2.88 -2.53 0.73
CA VAL A 106 -1.48 -2.82 1.05
C VAL A 106 -0.61 -1.81 0.31
N GLU A 107 0.32 -1.18 1.04
CA GLU A 107 1.33 -0.28 0.47
C GLU A 107 2.70 -0.70 1.01
N PRO A 108 3.74 -0.76 0.15
CA PRO A 108 5.06 -1.09 0.63
C PRO A 108 5.71 0.19 1.19
N GLU A 109 6.16 0.12 2.43
CA GLU A 109 6.98 1.16 3.04
C GLU A 109 8.39 0.61 3.28
N ILE A 110 9.40 1.34 2.79
CA ILE A 110 10.81 0.99 3.00
C ILE A 110 11.45 2.07 3.85
N HIS A 111 11.84 1.69 5.07
CA HIS A 111 12.56 2.58 5.96
C HIS A 111 14.07 2.43 5.75
N TRP A 112 14.70 3.50 5.26
CA TRP A 112 16.12 3.53 4.90
C TRP A 112 17.06 3.18 6.04
N HIS A 113 16.72 3.56 7.28
CA HIS A 113 17.58 3.37 8.44
C HIS A 113 17.81 1.88 8.78
N PHE A 114 16.92 0.98 8.36
CA PHE A 114 17.08 -0.48 8.57
C PHE A 114 18.00 -1.16 7.54
N ILE A 115 18.39 -0.48 6.46
CA ILE A 115 19.35 -1.05 5.50
C ILE A 115 20.75 -1.02 6.12
N LYS A 116 21.14 -2.08 6.83
CA LYS A 116 22.47 -2.22 7.41
C LYS A 116 23.33 -3.11 6.53
N GLU A 117 24.55 -2.66 6.22
CA GLU A 117 25.56 -3.53 5.62
C GLU A 117 25.94 -4.60 6.66
N MET A 118 25.64 -5.86 6.36
CA MET A 118 26.05 -6.97 7.19
C MET A 118 27.49 -7.33 6.86
N PRO A 119 28.35 -7.58 7.86
CA PRO A 119 29.70 -8.06 7.60
C PRO A 119 29.63 -9.37 6.82
N ASN A 120 30.59 -9.59 5.91
CA ASN A 120 30.68 -10.81 5.08
C ASN A 120 30.84 -12.14 5.88
N ARG A 121 30.81 -12.09 7.21
CA ARG A 121 30.93 -13.25 8.10
C ARG A 121 29.73 -13.29 9.03
N LEU A 122 28.88 -14.30 8.87
CA LEU A 122 27.94 -14.79 9.88
C LEU A 122 28.71 -15.65 10.92
N ASP A 123 29.79 -15.10 11.48
CA ASP A 123 30.57 -15.77 12.54
C ASP A 123 30.15 -15.18 13.90
N GLU A 124 28.85 -15.20 14.24
CA GLU A 124 28.40 -14.95 15.62
C GLU A 124 27.30 -15.94 15.99
N ASP A 125 27.42 -16.45 17.22
CA ASP A 125 26.81 -17.64 17.83
C ASP A 125 25.29 -17.79 17.55
N PRO A 126 24.78 -18.96 17.10
CA PRO A 126 23.34 -19.20 16.90
C PRO A 126 22.47 -19.08 18.17
N ASP A 127 23.07 -18.88 19.35
CA ASP A 127 22.39 -18.76 20.63
C ASP A 127 22.00 -17.30 21.01
N GLU A 128 22.37 -16.27 20.22
CA GLU A 128 21.98 -14.87 20.45
C GLU A 128 21.29 -14.21 19.22
N PRO A 129 20.02 -14.57 18.92
CA PRO A 129 19.29 -14.03 17.78
C PRO A 129 18.86 -12.56 17.94
N ASP A 130 18.96 -11.96 19.13
CA ASP A 130 18.46 -10.60 19.36
C ASP A 130 19.41 -9.50 18.84
N PHE A 131 20.71 -9.80 18.67
CA PHE A 131 21.70 -8.81 18.23
C PHE A 131 21.86 -8.73 16.70
N SER A 132 21.53 -9.79 15.95
CA SER A 132 21.85 -9.86 14.51
C SER A 132 20.76 -9.32 13.57
N TRP A 133 19.55 -9.05 14.07
CA TRP A 133 18.41 -8.65 13.21
C TRP A 133 18.09 -7.15 13.26
N GLY A 134 18.86 -6.33 13.98
CA GLY A 134 18.74 -4.86 13.93
C GLY A 134 17.42 -4.30 14.48
N TYR A 135 16.68 -5.08 15.27
CA TYR A 135 15.41 -4.66 15.89
C TYR A 135 15.56 -3.94 17.24
N PHE A 136 16.79 -3.57 17.63
CA PHE A 136 16.95 -2.71 18.80
C PHE A 136 16.56 -1.28 18.42
N ILE A 137 15.28 -0.95 18.59
CA ILE A 137 14.83 0.43 18.67
C ILE A 137 15.35 0.93 20.02
N ASP A 138 16.28 1.88 19.99
CA ASP A 138 16.76 2.53 21.21
C ASP A 138 15.57 3.26 21.87
N PRO A 139 15.24 3.00 23.14
CA PRO A 139 14.16 3.72 23.83
C PRO A 139 14.38 5.24 23.88
N ASP A 140 15.59 5.74 23.61
CA ASP A 140 15.88 7.17 23.49
C ASP A 140 15.57 7.76 22.09
N ASP A 141 15.23 6.93 21.10
CA ASP A 141 14.81 7.33 19.74
C ASP A 141 13.27 7.49 19.59
N LEU A 142 12.51 7.41 20.69
CA LEU A 142 11.05 7.65 20.77
C LEU A 142 10.68 9.02 21.34
#